data_AF-A0A7R8WXW3-F1
#
_entry.id   AF-A0A7R8WXW3-F1
#
_cell.length_a   1.000
_cell.length_b   1.000
_cell.length_c   1.000
_cell.angle_alpha   90.00
_cell.angle_beta   90.00
_cell.angle_gamma   90.00
#
_symmetry.space_group_name_H-M   'P 1'
#
loop_
_entity.id
_entity.type
_entity.pdbx_description
1 polymer ?
#
loop_
_entity_poly.entity_id
_entity_poly.type
_entity_poly.pdbx_seq_one_letter_code
_entity_poly.pdbx_strand_id
1 'polypeptide(L)' 'MEIGSAVEDLEVEPEDMEVQGRDLITGKPKEIAVSYKEIARALDKSILRIEDAIMETLSQTPPELAADIYKT' A
#
# COMPACT_ATOMS: atom_id res chain seq x y z
N MET A 1 10.36 10.37 -4.51
CA MET A 1 8.94 9.96 -4.60
C MET A 1 8.43 9.94 -3.17
N GLU A 2 7.85 11.06 -2.71
CA GLU A 2 7.52 11.30 -1.28
C GLU A 2 6.02 11.55 -1.05
N ILE A 3 5.18 11.15 -2.00
CA ILE A 3 3.74 11.46 -2.02
C ILE A 3 2.84 10.23 -1.77
N GLY A 4 3.44 9.06 -1.53
CA GLY A 4 2.72 7.83 -1.23
C GLY A 4 2.61 7.57 0.27
N SER A 5 1.43 7.19 0.73
CA SER A 5 1.20 6.72 2.10
C SER A 5 0.58 5.33 2.08
N ALA A 6 0.92 4.52 3.08
CA ALA A 6 0.23 3.25 3.35
C ALA A 6 -1.03 3.44 4.21
N VAL A 7 -1.24 4.63 4.76
CA VAL A 7 -2.36 4.98 5.66
C VAL A 7 -3.01 6.30 5.22
N GLU A 8 -4.33 6.42 5.37
CA GLU A 8 -5.07 7.63 4.99
C GLU A 8 -4.90 8.77 6.01
N ASP A 9 -4.71 8.43 7.29
CA ASP A 9 -4.46 9.39 8.37
C ASP A 9 -2.96 9.62 8.55
N LEU A 10 -2.51 10.80 8.11
CA LEU A 10 -1.16 11.32 8.36
C LEU A 10 -1.26 12.63 9.15
N GLU A 11 -0.34 12.86 10.08
CA GLU A 11 -0.25 14.15 10.79
C GLU A 11 0.16 15.30 9.86
N VAL A 12 0.86 14.98 8.77
CA VAL A 12 1.26 15.91 7.73
C VAL A 12 0.77 15.36 6.40
N GLU A 13 -0.18 16.05 5.77
CA GLU A 13 -0.72 15.68 4.46
C GLU A 13 0.30 16.06 3.35
N PRO A 14 0.79 15.09 2.55
CA PRO A 14 1.62 15.38 1.39
C PRO A 14 0.87 16.20 0.34
N GLU A 15 1.60 17.01 -0.44
CA GLU A 15 1.03 17.69 -1.60
C GLU A 15 0.62 16.70 -2.69
N ASP A 16 -0.41 17.07 -3.46
CA ASP A 16 -0.84 16.29 -4.63
C ASP A 16 0.27 16.28 -5.70
N MET A 17 0.39 15.18 -6.42
CA MET A 17 1.38 15.03 -7.50
C MET A 17 0.70 15.00 -8.86
N GLU A 18 1.22 15.78 -9.81
CA GLU A 18 0.85 15.68 -11.21
C GLU A 18 1.49 14.44 -11.84
N VAL A 19 0.63 13.53 -12.34
CA VAL A 19 1.03 12.30 -13.00
C VAL A 19 0.60 12.38 -14.45
N GLN A 20 1.57 12.27 -15.36
CA GLN A 20 1.32 12.19 -16.78
C GLN A 20 1.06 10.75 -17.19
N GLY A 21 -0.10 10.51 -17.81
CA GLY A 21 -0.52 9.21 -18.29
C GLY A 21 -1.11 9.28 -19.70
N ARG A 22 -1.65 8.14 -20.14
CA ARG A 22 -2.37 8.03 -21.39
C ARG A 22 -3.86 7.95 -21.11
N ASP A 23 -4.63 8.86 -21.70
CA ASP A 23 -6.08 8.77 -21.69
C ASP A 23 -6.52 7.53 -22.50
N LEU A 24 -7.23 6.61 -21.86
CA LEU A 24 -7.62 5.34 -22.47
C LEU A 24 -8.71 5.48 -23.55
N ILE A 25 -9.45 6.60 -23.56
CA ILE A 25 -10.53 6.85 -24.52
C ILE A 25 -9.96 7.54 -25.77
N THR A 26 -9.18 8.60 -25.57
CA THR A 26 -8.68 9.45 -26.66
C THR A 26 -7.27 9.07 -27.13
N GLY A 27 -6.54 8.28 -26.33
CA GLY A 27 -5.17 7.87 -26.61
C GLY A 27 -4.11 8.96 -26.45
N LYS A 28 -4.50 10.17 -26.04
CA LYS A 28 -3.59 11.31 -25.91
C LYS A 28 -2.93 11.34 -24.52
N PRO A 29 -1.73 11.94 -24.39
CA PRO A 29 -1.15 12.24 -23.09
C PRO A 29 -2.10 13.14 -22.30
N LYS A 30 -2.36 12.79 -21.04
CA LYS A 30 -3.18 13.55 -20.11
C LYS A 30 -2.47 13.59 -18.78
N GLU A 31 -2.50 14.75 -18.14
CA GLU A 31 -1.99 14.94 -16.80
C GLU A 31 -3.16 14.91 -15.82
N ILE A 32 -2.99 14.20 -14.72
CA ILE A 32 -3.95 14.14 -13.62
C ILE A 32 -3.24 14.41 -12.31
N ALA A 33 -3.86 15.19 -11.43
CA ALA A 33 -3.41 15.31 -10.05
C ALA A 33 -3.84 14.05 -9.30
N VAL A 34 -2.89 13.41 -8.63
CA VAL A 34 -3.10 12.22 -7.79
C VAL A 34 -2.78 12.59 -6.35
N SER A 35 -3.72 12.29 -5.46
CA SER A 35 -3.59 12.53 -4.02
C SER A 35 -3.00 11.33 -3.29
N TYR A 36 -2.35 11.57 -2.15
CA TYR A 36 -1.80 10.51 -1.30
C TYR A 36 -2.89 9.53 -0.79
N LYS A 37 -4.14 10.00 -0.63
CA LYS A 37 -5.30 9.19 -0.22
C LYS A 37 -5.66 8.14 -1.26
N GLU A 38 -5.59 8.49 -2.54
CA GLU A 38 -5.81 7.53 -3.63
C GLU A 38 -4.73 6.45 -3.67
N ILE A 39 -3.48 6.83 -3.38
CA ILE A 39 -2.36 5.89 -3.29
C ILE A 39 -2.56 4.94 -2.10
N ALA A 40 -2.94 5.46 -0.92
CA ALA A 40 -3.21 4.64 0.26
C ALA A 40 -4.31 3.60 -0.02
N ARG A 41 -5.42 4.01 -0.64
CA ARG A 41 -6.50 3.10 -1.06
C ARG A 41 -6.05 2.06 -2.09
N ALA A 42 -5.17 2.44 -3.01
CA ALA A 42 -4.64 1.50 -4.00
C ALA A 42 -3.72 0.44 -3.35
N LEU A 43 -3.00 0.81 -2.29
CA LEU A 43 -2.09 -0.07 -1.55
C LEU A 43 -2.80 -0.99 -0.55
N ASP A 44 -3.92 -0.56 0.03
CA ASP A 44 -4.68 -1.28 1.06
C ASP A 44 -4.89 -2.78 0.75
N LYS A 45 -5.41 -3.10 -0.44
CA LYS A 45 -5.61 -4.50 -0.88
C LYS A 45 -4.31 -5.31 -0.97
N SER A 46 -3.21 -4.67 -1.32
CA SER A 46 -1.91 -5.34 -1.42
C SER A 46 -1.35 -5.63 -0.03
N ILE A 47 -1.51 -4.70 0.90
CA ILE A 47 -1.11 -4.84 2.30
C ILE A 47 -1.91 -5.95 2.99
N LEU A 48 -3.25 -5.97 2.81
CA LEU A 48 -4.12 -7.02 3.35
C LEU A 48 -3.69 -8.42 2.89
N ARG A 49 -3.34 -8.57 1.61
CA ARG A 49 -2.83 -9.86 1.09
C ARG A 49 -1.51 -10.28 1.73
N ILE A 50 -0.65 -9.32 2.06
CA ILE A 50 0.62 -9.60 2.75
C ILE A 50 0.33 -10.06 4.19
N GLU A 51 -0.58 -9.37 4.88
CA GLU A 51 -1.01 -9.74 6.23
C GLU A 51 -1.61 -11.16 6.26
N ASP A 52 -2.53 -11.47 5.35
CA ASP A 52 -3.14 -12.80 5.22
C ASP A 52 -2.08 -13.88 5.02
N ALA A 53 -1.10 -13.64 4.13
CA ALA A 53 -0.03 -14.59 3.86
C ALA A 53 0.89 -14.79 5.08
N ILE A 54 1.17 -13.73 5.85
CA ILE A 54 1.95 -13.82 7.09
C ILE A 54 1.18 -14.66 8.11
N MET A 55 -0.11 -14.39 8.30
CA MET A 55 -0.95 -15.11 9.26
C MET A 55 -1.10 -16.58 8.90
N GLU A 56 -1.28 -16.90 7.61
CA GLU A 56 -1.31 -18.26 7.11
C GLU A 56 0.02 -18.98 7.36
N THR A 57 1.14 -18.31 7.09
CA THR A 57 2.48 -18.86 7.32
C THR A 57 2.72 -19.16 8.79
N LEU A 58 2.34 -18.23 9.69
CA LEU A 58 2.45 -18.42 11.14
C LEU A 58 1.53 -19.56 11.63
N SER A 59 0.33 -19.70 11.06
CA SER A 59 -0.61 -20.78 11.38
C SER A 59 -0.07 -22.17 11.00
N GLN A 60 0.64 -22.27 9.88
CA GLN A 60 1.28 -23.51 9.45
C GLN A 60 2.62 -23.79 10.15
N THR A 61 3.17 -22.81 10.88
CA THR A 61 4.47 -22.94 11.53
C THR A 61 4.38 -23.84 12.76
N PRO A 62 5.25 -24.86 12.91
CA PRO A 62 5.31 -25.68 14.11
C PRO A 62 5.53 -24.81 15.37
N PRO A 63 4.88 -25.15 16.51
CA PRO A 63 4.95 -24.35 17.74
C PRO A 63 6.37 -24.18 18.28
N GLU A 64 7.28 -25.07 17.91
CA GLU A 64 8.70 -25.08 18.26
C GLU A 64 9.47 -23.86 17.70
N LEU A 65 9.03 -23.28 16.57
CA LEU A 65 9.63 -22.08 15.95
C LEU A 65 8.88 -20.79 16.33
N ALA A 66 7.56 -20.88 16.57
CA ALA A 66 6.75 -19.73 16.96
C ALA A 66 7.11 -19.19 18.36
N ALA A 67 7.57 -20.07 19.27
CA ALA A 67 8.00 -19.69 20.61
C ALA A 67 9.22 -18.75 20.64
N ASP A 68 10.02 -18.73 19.56
CA ASP A 68 11.21 -17.88 19.44
C ASP A 68 10.85 -16.43 19.04
N ILE A 69 9.70 -16.24 18.35
CA ILE A 69 9.22 -14.93 17.88
C ILE A 69 8.52 -14.14 19.01
N TYR A 70 7.89 -14.82 19.97
CA TYR A 70 7.16 -14.18 21.08
C TYR A 70 8.06 -13.50 22.14
N LYS A 71 9.38 -13.73 22.11
CA LYS A 71 10.31 -13.29 23.17
C LYS A 71 11.10 -12.01 22.88
N THR A 72 10.85 -11.31 21.77
CA THR A 72 11.48 -10.01 21.44
C THR A 72 10.46 -8.90 21.58
#